data_AF-A0A330GY73-F1
#
_entry.id   AF-A0A330GY73-F1
#
_cell.length_a   1.000
_cell.length_b   1.000
_cell.length_c   1.000
_cell.angle_alpha   90.00
_cell.angle_beta   90.00
_cell.angle_gamma   90.00
#
_symmetry.space_group_name_H-M   'P 1'
#
loop_
_entity.id
_entity.type
_entity.pdbx_description
1 polymer ?
#
loop_
_entity_poly.entity_id
_entity_poly.type
_entity_poly.pdbx_seq_one_letter_code
_entity_poly.pdbx_strand_id
1 'polypeptide(L)'
;MKRKVTLRSTLLIAAPLCLAALPALAQDAPGTIISVIGGLAPDDLLNIRATATPGGKIEARLPNGAALKNYGCKTVNNYPWCKVEDTQDAHITGWAPARYLSPNNPASPPEDTAPPAAAAAAPQPSPEEPQADIAARLGGGEPANPPSATEIVRTAMLDAYGLAFVTSASTESDAPDAAGGIPCARHIGQPMTRCAVTVARKDGDSDVTVTWPDGGVRIITFHGGQPSSSDSSEEFRFTREGTLNMIRIGVSERFEITDELALGE
;
A
#
# COMPACT_ATOMS: atom_id res chain seq x y z
N MET A 1 -20.23 38.22 92.28
CA MET A 1 -20.05 36.80 91.91
C MET A 1 -19.17 36.73 90.67
N LYS A 2 -17.98 36.11 90.79
CA LYS A 2 -17.03 35.88 89.70
C LYS A 2 -17.44 34.62 88.93
N ARG A 3 -17.42 34.62 87.59
CA ARG A 3 -17.17 33.42 86.80
C ARG A 3 -16.30 33.75 85.58
N LYS A 4 -15.11 33.17 85.60
CA LYS A 4 -14.16 33.05 84.48
C LYS A 4 -14.72 32.04 83.47
N VAL A 5 -14.50 32.26 82.19
CA VAL A 5 -14.42 31.16 81.20
C VAL A 5 -13.25 31.42 80.27
N THR A 6 -12.27 30.54 80.39
CA THR A 6 -11.14 30.27 79.51
C THR A 6 -11.60 29.32 78.39
N LEU A 7 -11.17 29.52 77.14
CA LEU A 7 -11.03 28.42 76.15
C LEU A 7 -10.04 28.85 75.06
N ARG A 8 -8.80 28.36 75.14
CA ARG A 8 -8.18 27.30 74.31
C ARG A 8 -7.90 27.72 72.87
N SER A 9 -6.65 28.16 72.72
CA SER A 9 -5.87 28.23 71.48
C SER A 9 -5.77 26.86 70.83
N THR A 10 -6.23 26.75 69.59
CA THR A 10 -5.92 25.64 68.68
C THR A 10 -5.13 26.21 67.50
N LEU A 11 -3.84 25.88 67.47
CA LEU A 11 -2.98 26.04 66.30
C LEU A 11 -3.60 25.30 65.10
N LEU A 12 -3.90 26.03 64.03
CA LEU A 12 -4.08 25.46 62.70
C LEU A 12 -2.72 25.50 62.01
N ILE A 13 -2.09 24.33 61.88
CA ILE A 13 -0.93 24.13 61.02
C ILE A 13 -1.47 24.12 59.59
N ALA A 14 -1.35 25.25 58.90
CA ALA A 14 -1.58 25.34 57.46
C ALA A 14 -0.37 24.72 56.75
N ALA A 15 -0.47 23.45 56.34
CA ALA A 15 0.50 22.85 55.44
C ALA A 15 0.26 23.40 54.02
N PRO A 16 1.27 23.98 53.35
CA PRO A 16 1.13 24.44 51.98
C PRO A 16 1.13 23.23 51.06
N LEU A 17 -0.01 22.97 50.40
CA LEU A 17 -0.06 22.07 49.25
C LEU A 17 0.73 22.72 48.10
N CYS A 18 2.00 22.36 47.97
CA CYS A 18 2.74 22.54 46.74
C CYS A 18 2.03 21.73 45.65
N LEU A 19 1.32 22.41 44.74
CA LEU A 19 0.97 21.82 43.46
C LEU A 19 2.27 21.56 42.70
N ALA A 20 2.74 20.32 42.74
CA ALA A 20 3.76 19.85 41.82
C ALA A 20 3.15 19.90 40.41
N ALA A 21 3.61 20.85 39.59
CA ALA A 21 3.38 20.83 38.16
C ALA A 21 4.12 19.60 37.60
N LEU A 22 3.37 18.55 37.31
CA LEU A 22 3.90 17.38 36.60
C LEU A 22 4.35 17.84 35.21
N PRO A 23 5.55 17.44 34.76
CA PRO A 23 5.96 17.69 33.38
C PRO A 23 5.00 16.91 32.48
N ALA A 24 4.36 17.61 31.53
CA ALA A 24 3.64 16.98 30.45
C ALA A 24 4.65 16.24 29.58
N LEU A 25 4.84 14.95 29.84
CA LEU A 25 5.51 14.06 28.90
C LEU A 25 4.61 14.00 27.67
N ALA A 26 5.06 14.61 26.58
CA ALA A 26 4.48 14.42 25.27
C ALA A 26 4.49 12.91 24.98
N GLN A 27 3.30 12.31 25.00
CA GLN A 27 3.12 10.92 24.63
C GLN A 27 3.41 10.81 23.13
N ASP A 28 4.44 10.06 22.79
CA ASP A 28 4.74 9.66 21.42
C ASP A 28 3.47 9.00 20.85
N ALA A 29 2.88 9.59 19.80
CA ALA A 29 1.62 9.11 19.27
C ALA A 29 1.85 7.74 18.59
N PRO A 30 1.23 6.64 19.06
CA PRO A 30 1.47 5.35 18.45
C PRO A 30 0.88 5.28 17.03
N GLY A 31 1.68 4.79 16.09
CA GLY A 31 1.18 4.05 14.93
C GLY A 31 0.56 4.84 13.79
N THR A 32 0.75 6.17 13.66
CA THR A 32 0.33 6.87 12.43
C THR A 32 1.44 6.81 11.38
N ILE A 33 1.11 6.39 10.15
CA ILE A 33 2.04 6.36 9.01
C ILE A 33 1.49 7.17 7.85
N ILE A 34 2.34 7.58 6.91
CA ILE A 34 1.89 8.16 5.65
C ILE A 34 1.64 7.04 4.65
N SER A 35 0.40 6.92 4.18
CA SER A 35 0.01 6.02 3.10
C SER A 35 -0.31 6.83 1.83
N VAL A 36 0.05 6.29 0.68
CA VAL A 36 -0.27 6.86 -0.63
C VAL A 36 -1.41 6.06 -1.27
N ILE A 37 -2.34 6.76 -1.91
CA ILE A 37 -3.42 6.15 -2.68
C ILE A 37 -2.85 5.53 -3.97
N GLY A 38 -3.12 4.25 -4.18
CA GLY A 38 -2.70 3.53 -5.39
C GLY A 38 -3.69 2.46 -5.81
N GLY A 39 -3.54 1.95 -7.03
CA GLY A 39 -4.34 0.82 -7.56
C GLY A 39 -5.74 1.20 -8.06
N LEU A 40 -6.04 2.49 -8.22
CA LEU A 40 -7.22 2.95 -8.97
C LEU A 40 -6.94 2.93 -10.48
N ALA A 41 -7.99 2.84 -11.30
CA ALA A 41 -7.87 3.02 -12.74
C ALA A 41 -7.44 4.47 -13.10
N PRO A 42 -6.99 4.74 -14.34
CA PRO A 42 -6.75 6.10 -14.80
C PRO A 42 -8.00 6.98 -14.59
N ASP A 43 -7.78 8.19 -14.08
CA ASP A 43 -8.82 9.19 -13.76
C ASP A 43 -9.87 8.79 -12.70
N ASP A 44 -9.73 7.62 -12.07
CA ASP A 44 -10.59 7.23 -10.93
C ASP A 44 -10.17 7.93 -9.63
N LEU A 45 -11.15 8.08 -8.74
CA LEU A 45 -10.97 8.66 -7.40
C LEU A 45 -11.37 7.66 -6.31
N LEU A 46 -10.56 7.58 -5.26
CA LEU A 46 -10.87 6.83 -4.06
C LEU A 46 -11.86 7.61 -3.19
N ASN A 47 -12.96 6.97 -2.83
CA ASN A 47 -13.92 7.55 -1.89
C ASN A 47 -13.40 7.43 -0.45
N ILE A 48 -13.25 8.55 0.24
CA ILE A 48 -13.07 8.64 1.68
C ILE A 48 -14.45 8.72 2.32
N ARG A 49 -14.76 7.80 3.24
CA ARG A 49 -16.12 7.62 3.76
C ARG A 49 -16.24 7.95 5.24
N ALA A 50 -17.40 8.42 5.66
CA ALA A 50 -17.69 8.71 7.07
C ALA A 50 -17.60 7.46 7.95
N THR A 51 -17.93 6.29 7.41
CA THR A 51 -17.91 5.01 8.13
C THR A 51 -17.10 3.97 7.37
N ALA A 52 -16.56 3.00 8.10
CA ALA A 52 -15.79 1.85 7.61
C ALA A 52 -16.68 0.82 6.88
N THR A 53 -17.49 1.26 5.92
CA THR A 53 -18.41 0.41 5.16
C THR A 53 -18.48 0.84 3.70
N PRO A 54 -18.75 -0.09 2.75
CA PRO A 54 -18.91 0.26 1.34
C PRO A 54 -20.06 1.25 1.07
N GLY A 55 -21.09 1.27 1.93
CA GLY A 55 -22.26 2.14 1.81
C GLY A 55 -22.18 3.44 2.62
N GLY A 56 -21.08 3.71 3.33
CA GLY A 56 -20.93 4.93 4.12
C GLY A 56 -20.98 6.19 3.28
N LYS A 57 -21.52 7.30 3.84
CA LYS A 57 -21.51 8.62 3.20
C LYS A 57 -20.10 8.98 2.74
N ILE A 58 -19.97 9.53 1.54
CA ILE A 58 -18.70 9.98 0.99
C ILE A 58 -18.40 11.37 1.57
N GLU A 59 -17.24 11.53 2.19
CA GLU A 59 -16.73 12.80 2.70
C GLU A 59 -15.83 13.48 1.67
N ALA A 60 -15.02 12.71 0.95
CA ALA A 60 -14.19 13.22 -0.12
C ALA A 60 -13.88 12.17 -1.19
N ARG A 61 -13.32 12.64 -2.30
CA ARG A 61 -12.81 11.80 -3.39
C ARG A 61 -11.40 12.24 -3.73
N LEU A 62 -10.43 11.33 -3.62
CA LEU A 62 -9.00 11.64 -3.77
C LEU A 62 -8.37 10.78 -4.87
N PRO A 63 -7.48 11.34 -5.71
CA PRO A 63 -6.86 10.63 -6.82
C PRO A 63 -5.73 9.69 -6.38
N ASN A 64 -5.27 8.85 -7.31
CA ASN A 64 -3.99 8.14 -7.18
C ASN A 64 -2.85 9.14 -6.87
N GLY A 65 -1.92 8.75 -6.00
CA GLY A 65 -0.78 9.57 -5.58
C GLY A 65 -1.05 10.51 -4.41
N ALA A 66 -2.30 10.70 -3.97
CA ALA A 66 -2.60 11.50 -2.79
C ALA A 66 -2.01 10.85 -1.52
N ALA A 67 -1.38 11.66 -0.68
CA ALA A 67 -0.76 11.23 0.58
C ALA A 67 -1.71 11.47 1.75
N LEU A 68 -1.93 10.41 2.55
CA LEU A 68 -2.85 10.39 3.67
C LEU A 68 -2.10 10.01 4.96
N LYS A 69 -2.44 10.65 6.07
CA LYS A 69 -2.12 10.11 7.40
C LYS A 69 -3.04 8.94 7.66
N ASN A 70 -2.47 7.76 7.88
CA ASN A 70 -3.17 6.53 8.17
C ASN A 70 -3.01 6.18 9.65
N TYR A 71 -4.11 6.30 10.40
CA TYR A 71 -4.13 6.13 11.86
C TYR A 71 -4.35 4.68 12.30
N GLY A 72 -4.44 3.75 11.36
CA GLY A 72 -4.68 2.34 11.64
C GLY A 72 -5.92 1.80 10.93
N CYS A 73 -6.02 0.47 10.88
CA CYS A 73 -7.07 -0.23 10.16
C CYS A 73 -7.85 -1.19 11.05
N LYS A 74 -9.16 -1.29 10.80
CA LYS A 74 -10.05 -2.27 11.42
C LYS A 74 -10.75 -3.09 10.36
N THR A 75 -11.10 -4.32 10.70
CA THR A 75 -11.83 -5.21 9.81
C THR A 75 -13.33 -5.10 10.04
N VAL A 76 -14.08 -4.86 8.97
CA VAL A 76 -15.55 -4.85 8.97
C VAL A 76 -16.03 -5.82 7.90
N ASN A 77 -16.82 -6.82 8.28
CA ASN A 77 -17.31 -7.88 7.37
C ASN A 77 -16.19 -8.52 6.54
N ASN A 78 -15.06 -8.84 7.18
CA ASN A 78 -13.87 -9.42 6.54
C ASN A 78 -13.11 -8.49 5.57
N TYR A 79 -13.44 -7.20 5.51
CA TYR A 79 -12.70 -6.20 4.72
C TYR A 79 -11.94 -5.22 5.62
N PRO A 80 -10.64 -5.00 5.41
CA PRO A 80 -9.87 -4.02 6.17
C PRO A 80 -10.15 -2.59 5.69
N TRP A 81 -10.46 -1.71 6.64
CA TRP A 81 -10.72 -0.29 6.46
C TRP A 81 -9.82 0.52 7.36
N CYS A 82 -9.15 1.52 6.80
CA CYS A 82 -8.20 2.36 7.52
C CYS A 82 -8.81 3.73 7.79
N LYS A 83 -8.60 4.24 9.00
CA LYS A 83 -8.91 5.61 9.36
C LYS A 83 -7.83 6.51 8.77
N VAL A 84 -8.25 7.51 8.00
CA VAL A 84 -7.35 8.39 7.25
C VAL A 84 -7.72 9.85 7.40
N GLU A 85 -6.71 10.71 7.29
CA GLU A 85 -6.81 12.17 7.14
C GLU A 85 -5.94 12.59 5.96
N ASP A 86 -6.42 13.51 5.13
CA ASP A 86 -5.59 14.07 4.07
C ASP A 86 -4.46 14.93 4.65
N THR A 87 -3.27 14.79 4.08
CA THR A 87 -2.10 15.57 4.49
C THR A 87 -2.19 17.03 4.04
N GLN A 88 -2.97 17.31 2.99
CA GLN A 88 -3.13 18.65 2.43
C GLN A 88 -4.34 19.38 3.03
N ASP A 89 -5.44 18.68 3.30
CA ASP A 89 -6.61 19.23 3.97
C ASP A 89 -7.07 18.37 5.17
N ALA A 90 -6.75 18.83 6.38
CA ALA A 90 -7.10 18.14 7.62
C ALA A 90 -8.62 18.02 7.87
N HIS A 91 -9.48 18.73 7.12
CA HIS A 91 -10.94 18.54 7.22
C HIS A 91 -11.39 17.25 6.53
N ILE A 92 -10.59 16.72 5.59
CA ILE A 92 -10.88 15.47 4.91
C ILE A 92 -10.42 14.33 5.81
N THR A 93 -11.33 13.87 6.66
CA THR A 93 -11.14 12.70 7.53
C THR A 93 -12.19 11.64 7.23
N GLY A 94 -11.81 10.37 7.36
CA GLY A 94 -12.75 9.29 7.17
C GLY A 94 -12.09 7.91 7.09
N TRP A 95 -12.74 7.03 6.34
CA TRP A 95 -12.39 5.63 6.20
C TRP A 95 -12.18 5.28 4.74
N ALA A 96 -11.09 4.58 4.45
CA ALA A 96 -10.74 4.10 3.13
C ALA A 96 -10.43 2.60 3.16
N PRO A 97 -10.72 1.83 2.09
CA PRO A 97 -10.32 0.43 1.99
C PRO A 97 -8.80 0.30 2.00
N ALA A 98 -8.26 -0.56 2.86
CA ALA A 98 -6.81 -0.70 3.05
C ALA A 98 -6.07 -1.10 1.76
N ARG A 99 -6.75 -1.82 0.85
CA ARG A 99 -6.18 -2.29 -0.43
C ARG A 99 -5.68 -1.19 -1.37
N TYR A 100 -6.11 0.05 -1.16
CA TYR A 100 -5.68 1.20 -1.97
C TYR A 100 -4.65 2.07 -1.25
N LEU A 101 -4.17 1.66 -0.06
CA LEU A 101 -3.27 2.43 0.77
C LEU A 101 -1.93 1.69 0.91
N SER A 102 -0.83 2.36 0.54
CA SER A 102 0.52 1.81 0.66
C SER A 102 1.47 2.80 1.34
N PRO A 103 2.24 2.40 2.37
CA PRO A 103 2.14 1.13 3.09
C PRO A 103 0.80 0.97 3.83
N ASN A 104 0.37 -0.27 4.05
CA ASN A 104 -0.76 -0.57 4.93
C ASN A 104 -0.37 -0.38 6.40
N ASN A 105 -1.34 -0.07 7.26
CA ASN A 105 -1.13 0.12 8.68
C ASN A 105 -1.90 -0.89 9.54
N PRO A 106 -1.26 -1.93 10.09
CA PRO A 106 -1.94 -2.91 10.92
C PRO A 106 -2.33 -2.41 12.32
N ALA A 107 -1.96 -1.17 12.70
CA ALA A 107 -2.35 -0.60 13.98
C ALA A 107 -3.88 -0.45 14.11
N SER A 108 -4.40 -0.50 15.33
CA SER A 108 -5.81 -0.23 15.58
C SER A 108 -6.11 1.26 15.44
N PRO A 109 -7.15 1.67 14.69
CA PRO A 109 -7.51 3.06 14.52
C PRO A 109 -8.06 3.66 15.83
N PRO A 110 -7.89 4.97 16.07
CA PRO A 110 -8.55 5.67 17.16
C PRO A 110 -10.08 5.59 17.01
N GLU A 111 -10.79 5.39 18.11
CA GLU A 111 -12.26 5.33 18.10
C GLU A 111 -12.89 6.71 17.83
N ASP A 112 -13.93 6.76 17.00
CA ASP A 112 -14.60 8.00 16.57
C ASP A 112 -15.57 8.57 17.67
N THR A 113 -15.04 9.25 18.71
CA THR A 113 -15.66 10.19 19.73
C THR A 113 -16.74 9.64 20.73
N ALA A 114 -16.87 9.94 22.05
CA ALA A 114 -16.40 10.90 23.11
C ALA A 114 -16.84 10.37 24.54
N PRO A 115 -16.78 11.04 25.74
CA PRO A 115 -15.86 11.95 26.48
C PRO A 115 -15.01 11.18 27.56
N PRO A 116 -14.18 11.79 28.46
CA PRO A 116 -13.29 10.99 29.32
C PRO A 116 -14.07 10.27 30.42
N ALA A 117 -14.36 8.99 30.19
CA ALA A 117 -14.88 8.09 31.19
C ALA A 117 -13.72 7.30 31.80
N ALA A 118 -13.44 7.64 33.05
CA ALA A 118 -12.96 6.78 34.13
C ALA A 118 -11.89 5.74 33.78
N ALA A 119 -10.72 5.96 34.39
CA ALA A 119 -9.67 4.98 34.59
C ALA A 119 -10.23 3.58 34.90
N ALA A 120 -10.26 2.72 33.88
CA ALA A 120 -10.22 1.29 34.08
C ALA A 120 -8.74 0.92 34.13
N ALA A 121 -8.34 0.33 35.26
CA ALA A 121 -6.96 -0.01 35.57
C ALA A 121 -6.30 -0.79 34.42
N ALA A 122 -5.20 -0.24 33.92
CA ALA A 122 -4.32 -0.92 32.97
C ALA A 122 -3.82 -2.24 33.60
N PRO A 123 -3.67 -3.32 32.82
CA PRO A 123 -2.79 -4.41 33.20
C PRO A 123 -1.39 -3.84 33.47
N GLN A 124 -0.81 -4.17 34.62
CA GLN A 124 0.55 -3.76 34.96
C GLN A 124 1.52 -4.18 33.84
N PRO A 125 2.45 -3.32 33.40
CA PRO A 125 3.49 -3.72 32.47
C PRO A 125 4.33 -4.83 33.12
N SER A 126 4.57 -5.91 32.36
CA SER A 126 5.65 -6.84 32.67
C SER A 126 6.96 -6.06 32.80
N PRO A 127 7.90 -6.50 33.66
CA PRO A 127 9.21 -5.86 33.76
C PRO A 127 9.86 -5.79 32.38
N GLU A 128 10.20 -4.56 31.98
CA GLU A 128 11.01 -4.26 30.81
C GLU A 128 12.32 -5.06 30.92
N GLU A 129 12.48 -6.10 30.10
CA GLU A 129 13.80 -6.66 29.87
C GLU A 129 14.67 -5.54 29.28
N PRO A 130 15.90 -5.32 29.77
CA PRO A 130 16.75 -4.26 29.24
C PRO A 130 16.89 -4.44 27.74
N GLN A 131 16.33 -3.50 26.97
CA GLN A 131 16.52 -3.46 25.53
C GLN A 131 18.02 -3.54 25.28
N ALA A 132 18.43 -4.56 24.53
CA ALA A 132 19.84 -4.83 24.29
C ALA A 132 20.48 -3.57 23.69
N ASP A 133 21.45 -3.01 24.43
CA ASP A 133 22.21 -1.86 23.97
C ASP A 133 22.95 -2.24 22.69
N ILE A 134 22.38 -1.82 21.55
CA ILE A 134 22.90 -2.11 20.22
C ILE A 134 24.30 -1.49 20.08
N ALA A 135 24.59 -0.39 20.78
CA ALA A 135 25.92 0.24 20.79
C ALA A 135 26.95 -0.62 21.54
N ALA A 136 26.53 -1.35 22.58
CA ALA A 136 27.39 -2.30 23.28
C ALA A 136 27.71 -3.54 22.43
N ARG A 137 26.77 -4.02 21.58
CA ARG A 137 27.02 -5.18 20.68
C ARG A 137 27.83 -4.83 19.45
N LEU A 138 27.70 -3.61 18.93
CA LEU A 138 28.43 -3.16 17.74
C LEU A 138 29.83 -2.61 18.06
N GLY A 139 30.24 -2.65 19.34
CA GLY A 139 31.57 -2.28 19.79
C GLY A 139 31.87 -0.83 19.47
N GLY A 140 31.38 0.09 20.33
CA GLY A 140 31.51 1.55 20.26
C GLY A 140 32.70 2.08 19.46
N GLY A 141 32.56 2.07 18.14
CA GLY A 141 33.45 2.74 17.22
C GLY A 141 32.91 4.15 17.01
N GLU A 142 33.77 5.13 17.18
CA GLU A 142 33.52 6.51 16.76
C GLU A 142 32.85 6.49 15.38
N PRO A 143 31.70 7.17 15.17
CA PRO A 143 31.08 7.21 13.84
C PRO A 143 32.12 7.70 12.85
N ALA A 144 32.34 6.92 11.79
CA ALA A 144 33.24 7.31 10.71
C ALA A 144 32.82 8.69 10.23
N ASN A 145 33.79 9.60 10.06
CA ASN A 145 33.51 10.92 9.51
C ASN A 145 32.74 10.75 8.20
N PRO A 146 31.54 11.37 8.07
CA PRO A 146 30.78 11.24 6.85
C PRO A 146 31.61 11.77 5.69
N PRO A 147 31.56 11.12 4.51
CA PRO A 147 32.27 11.59 3.34
C PRO A 147 31.84 13.03 3.01
N SER A 148 32.77 13.80 2.44
CA SER A 148 32.47 15.18 2.05
C SER A 148 31.34 15.21 1.01
N ALA A 149 30.59 16.30 0.94
CA ALA A 149 29.54 16.46 -0.08
C ALA A 149 30.07 16.23 -1.51
N THR A 150 31.32 16.65 -1.79
CA THR A 150 31.99 16.43 -3.07
C THR A 150 32.23 14.95 -3.36
N GLU A 151 32.58 14.18 -2.34
CA GLU A 151 32.83 12.73 -2.45
C GLU A 151 31.52 11.97 -2.65
N ILE A 152 30.46 12.35 -1.93
CA ILE A 152 29.11 11.82 -2.13
C ILE A 152 28.64 12.07 -3.57
N VAL A 153 28.78 13.30 -4.07
CA VAL A 153 28.38 13.66 -5.44
C VAL A 153 29.19 12.87 -6.48
N ARG A 154 30.50 12.71 -6.27
CA ARG A 154 31.36 11.97 -7.20
C ARG A 154 31.00 10.48 -7.24
N THR A 155 30.78 9.85 -6.09
CA THR A 155 30.37 8.45 -6.01
C THR A 155 29.00 8.24 -6.66
N ALA A 156 28.04 9.13 -6.39
CA ALA A 156 26.72 9.06 -7.02
C ALA A 156 26.78 9.19 -8.55
N MET A 157 27.62 10.10 -9.08
CA MET A 157 27.82 10.19 -10.54
C MET A 157 28.47 8.93 -11.12
N LEU A 158 29.48 8.38 -10.45
CA LEU A 158 30.16 7.18 -10.92
C LEU A 158 29.24 5.94 -10.90
N ASP A 159 28.42 5.79 -9.87
CA ASP A 159 27.39 4.75 -9.81
C ASP A 159 26.33 4.92 -10.89
N ALA A 160 25.86 6.15 -11.10
CA ALA A 160 24.90 6.44 -12.17
C ALA A 160 25.47 6.11 -13.55
N TYR A 161 26.75 6.42 -13.81
CA TYR A 161 27.43 6.03 -15.04
C TYR A 161 27.62 4.51 -15.14
N GLY A 162 28.00 3.83 -14.04
CA GLY A 162 28.14 2.37 -14.01
C GLY A 162 26.82 1.67 -14.33
N LEU A 163 25.71 2.12 -13.75
CA LEU A 163 24.36 1.64 -14.03
C LEU A 163 23.94 1.97 -15.47
N ALA A 164 24.29 3.14 -15.98
CA ALA A 164 24.03 3.53 -17.36
C ALA A 164 24.74 2.57 -18.36
N PHE A 165 25.96 2.13 -18.06
CA PHE A 165 26.67 1.17 -18.91
C PHE A 165 26.09 -0.24 -18.83
N VAL A 166 25.64 -0.69 -17.64
CA VAL A 166 24.96 -1.99 -17.47
C VAL A 166 23.60 -2.01 -18.19
N THR A 167 22.85 -0.91 -18.18
CA THR A 167 21.59 -0.84 -18.95
C THR A 167 21.82 -0.81 -20.45
N SER A 168 22.90 -0.18 -20.95
CA SER A 168 23.23 -0.25 -22.38
C SER A 168 23.75 -1.62 -22.81
N ALA A 169 24.41 -2.38 -21.92
CA ALA A 169 24.75 -3.78 -22.15
C ALA A 169 23.52 -4.71 -22.11
N SER A 170 22.44 -4.28 -21.44
CA SER A 170 21.16 -4.99 -21.43
C SER A 170 20.30 -4.70 -22.66
N THR A 171 20.54 -3.56 -23.34
CA THR A 171 19.88 -3.24 -24.62
C THR A 171 20.50 -3.94 -25.84
N GLU A 172 21.59 -4.72 -25.66
CA GLU A 172 22.17 -5.59 -26.69
C GLU A 172 21.81 -7.08 -26.53
N SER A 173 20.85 -7.40 -25.65
CA SER A 173 20.05 -8.63 -25.77
C SER A 173 18.74 -8.34 -26.50
N ASP A 174 18.83 -7.63 -27.62
CA ASP A 174 17.80 -7.60 -28.66
C ASP A 174 18.20 -8.62 -29.76
N ALA A 175 18.64 -9.81 -29.31
CA ALA A 175 18.58 -10.99 -30.14
C ALA A 175 17.13 -11.50 -30.07
N PRO A 176 16.46 -11.76 -31.20
CA PRO A 176 15.10 -12.30 -31.16
C PRO A 176 15.21 -13.71 -30.59
N ASP A 177 14.90 -13.86 -29.30
CA ASP A 177 14.59 -15.17 -28.75
C ASP A 177 13.36 -15.66 -29.50
N ALA A 178 13.61 -16.60 -30.41
CA ALA A 178 12.64 -17.39 -31.15
C ALA A 178 11.86 -18.34 -30.22
N ALA A 179 11.35 -17.80 -29.12
CA ALA A 179 10.31 -18.34 -28.26
C ALA A 179 9.33 -17.19 -27.98
N GLY A 180 8.60 -16.81 -29.04
CA GLY A 180 7.65 -15.71 -29.10
C GLY A 180 6.51 -15.85 -28.10
N GLY A 181 6.73 -15.37 -26.88
CA GLY A 181 5.64 -15.21 -25.92
C GLY A 181 4.74 -14.01 -26.23
N ILE A 182 3.63 -13.90 -25.51
CA ILE A 182 2.74 -12.74 -25.55
C ILE A 182 2.67 -12.04 -24.19
N PRO A 183 2.39 -10.72 -24.12
CA PRO A 183 2.01 -10.09 -22.88
C PRO A 183 0.69 -10.68 -22.36
N CYS A 184 0.68 -11.09 -21.09
CA CYS A 184 -0.48 -11.69 -20.46
C CYS A 184 -0.54 -11.38 -18.95
N ALA A 185 -1.73 -11.45 -18.37
CA ALA A 185 -1.93 -11.43 -16.92
C ALA A 185 -3.13 -12.31 -16.57
N ARG A 186 -3.04 -13.08 -15.48
CA ARG A 186 -4.10 -13.99 -15.04
C ARG A 186 -4.94 -13.39 -13.91
N HIS A 187 -4.28 -12.63 -13.04
CA HIS A 187 -4.88 -12.13 -11.80
C HIS A 187 -5.13 -10.62 -11.84
N ILE A 188 -6.11 -10.17 -11.04
CA ILE A 188 -6.46 -8.76 -10.92
C ILE A 188 -5.26 -7.97 -10.41
N GLY A 189 -4.93 -6.88 -11.09
CA GLY A 189 -3.83 -5.99 -10.71
C GLY A 189 -2.42 -6.54 -10.97
N GLN A 190 -2.30 -7.76 -11.50
CA GLN A 190 -1.01 -8.33 -11.88
C GLN A 190 -0.39 -7.48 -13.02
N PRO A 191 0.89 -7.12 -12.97
CA PRO A 191 1.56 -6.57 -14.14
C PRO A 191 1.52 -7.57 -15.32
N MET A 192 1.53 -7.08 -16.56
CA MET A 192 1.64 -7.98 -17.72
C MET A 192 3.01 -8.67 -17.67
N THR A 193 3.01 -10.00 -17.77
CA THR A 193 4.20 -10.84 -17.88
C THR A 193 4.26 -11.45 -19.28
N ARG A 194 5.30 -12.24 -19.57
CA ARG A 194 5.42 -12.98 -20.82
C ARG A 194 4.87 -14.40 -20.62
N CYS A 195 3.80 -14.73 -21.33
CA CYS A 195 3.29 -16.11 -21.43
C CYS A 195 3.88 -16.81 -22.64
N ALA A 196 4.16 -18.10 -22.51
CA ALA A 196 4.49 -18.93 -23.67
C ALA A 196 3.24 -19.13 -24.53
N VAL A 197 3.42 -19.23 -25.85
CA VAL A 197 2.31 -19.37 -26.79
C VAL A 197 2.59 -20.46 -27.82
N THR A 198 1.53 -21.17 -28.21
CA THR A 198 1.53 -22.03 -29.41
C THR A 198 0.27 -21.72 -30.21
N VAL A 199 0.39 -21.74 -31.55
CA VAL A 199 -0.72 -21.40 -32.44
C VAL A 199 -1.00 -22.57 -33.38
N ALA A 200 -2.23 -23.07 -33.36
CA ALA A 200 -2.72 -24.05 -34.31
C ALA A 200 -3.64 -23.36 -35.31
N ARG A 201 -3.34 -23.45 -36.62
CA ARG A 201 -4.12 -22.77 -37.67
C ARG A 201 -4.83 -23.77 -38.56
N LYS A 202 -6.06 -23.45 -38.93
CA LYS A 202 -6.87 -24.25 -39.85
C LYS A 202 -7.91 -23.40 -40.55
N ASP A 203 -7.91 -23.42 -41.88
CA ASP A 203 -8.98 -22.84 -42.72
C ASP A 203 -9.33 -21.36 -42.41
N GLY A 204 -8.34 -20.55 -42.04
CA GLY A 204 -8.54 -19.12 -41.67
C GLY A 204 -8.88 -18.88 -40.20
N ASP A 205 -9.10 -19.96 -39.44
CA ASP A 205 -9.19 -19.94 -37.99
C ASP A 205 -7.83 -20.25 -37.34
N SER A 206 -7.64 -19.77 -36.12
CA SER A 206 -6.48 -20.13 -35.31
C SER A 206 -6.82 -20.25 -33.84
N ASP A 207 -6.36 -21.33 -33.21
CA ASP A 207 -6.38 -21.51 -31.76
C ASP A 207 -5.03 -21.11 -31.19
N VAL A 208 -5.02 -20.01 -30.44
CA VAL A 208 -3.86 -19.50 -29.71
C VAL A 208 -3.90 -20.06 -28.30
N THR A 209 -3.00 -21.00 -28.01
CA THR A 209 -2.83 -21.60 -26.69
C THR A 209 -1.79 -20.81 -25.91
N VAL A 210 -2.22 -20.16 -24.83
CA VAL A 210 -1.40 -19.34 -23.94
C VAL A 210 -1.10 -20.15 -22.68
N THR A 211 0.17 -20.35 -22.36
CA THR A 211 0.63 -21.04 -21.15
C THR A 211 1.20 -20.02 -20.18
N TRP A 212 0.61 -19.94 -18.98
CA TRP A 212 1.12 -19.04 -17.94
C TRP A 212 2.37 -19.60 -17.25
N PRO A 213 3.24 -18.72 -16.70
CA PRO A 213 4.45 -19.16 -15.97
C PRO A 213 4.16 -19.99 -14.71
N ASP A 214 3.02 -19.76 -14.05
CA ASP A 214 2.55 -20.53 -12.89
C ASP A 214 1.86 -21.84 -13.29
N GLY A 215 1.69 -22.08 -14.59
CA GLY A 215 1.05 -23.27 -15.15
C GLY A 215 -0.44 -23.09 -15.45
N GLY A 216 -0.96 -24.09 -16.15
CA GLY A 216 -2.28 -24.01 -16.78
C GLY A 216 -2.20 -23.36 -18.17
N VAL A 217 -3.30 -23.47 -18.91
CA VAL A 217 -3.40 -22.97 -20.28
C VAL A 217 -4.73 -22.26 -20.50
N ARG A 218 -4.73 -21.31 -21.43
CA ARG A 218 -5.91 -20.67 -22.00
C ARG A 218 -5.89 -20.89 -23.50
N ILE A 219 -7.00 -21.34 -24.07
CA ILE A 219 -7.14 -21.40 -25.53
C ILE A 219 -8.04 -20.24 -25.96
N ILE A 220 -7.53 -19.43 -26.88
CA ILE A 220 -8.26 -18.31 -27.48
C ILE A 220 -8.40 -18.60 -28.96
N THR A 221 -9.64 -18.69 -29.43
CA THR A 221 -9.95 -18.94 -30.82
C THR A 221 -10.06 -17.60 -31.55
N PHE A 222 -9.49 -17.56 -32.75
CA PHE A 222 -9.58 -16.45 -33.68
C PHE A 222 -10.19 -16.94 -34.99
N HIS A 223 -10.98 -16.08 -35.63
CA HIS A 223 -11.56 -16.30 -36.95
C HIS A 223 -11.17 -15.13 -37.86
N GLY A 224 -10.43 -15.42 -38.94
CA GLY A 224 -9.94 -14.38 -39.86
C GLY A 224 -9.03 -13.35 -39.19
N GLY A 225 -8.23 -13.79 -38.20
CA GLY A 225 -7.32 -12.92 -37.43
C GLY A 225 -8.00 -12.10 -36.34
N GLN A 226 -9.32 -12.23 -36.14
CA GLN A 226 -10.04 -11.55 -35.08
C GLN A 226 -10.36 -12.50 -33.92
N PRO A 227 -10.17 -12.11 -32.64
CA PRO A 227 -10.54 -12.95 -31.50
C PRO A 227 -12.05 -13.21 -31.49
N SER A 228 -12.45 -14.48 -31.39
CA SER A 228 -13.85 -14.89 -31.47
C SER A 228 -14.36 -15.52 -30.18
N SER A 229 -13.55 -16.32 -29.48
CA SER A 229 -13.95 -16.99 -28.23
C SER A 229 -12.75 -17.51 -27.42
N SER A 230 -13.04 -18.19 -26.32
CA SER A 230 -12.05 -18.93 -25.54
C SER A 230 -12.63 -20.24 -24.99
N ASP A 231 -11.77 -21.11 -24.44
CA ASP A 231 -12.18 -22.32 -23.71
C ASP A 231 -12.76 -22.05 -22.30
N SER A 232 -12.87 -20.79 -21.89
CA SER A 232 -13.56 -20.38 -20.66
C SER A 232 -15.06 -20.18 -20.89
N SER A 233 -15.88 -20.46 -19.87
CA SER A 233 -17.29 -20.06 -19.83
C SER A 233 -17.50 -18.60 -19.39
N GLU A 234 -16.44 -17.92 -18.99
CA GLU A 234 -16.46 -16.52 -18.55
C GLU A 234 -16.69 -15.55 -19.72
N GLU A 235 -17.08 -14.31 -19.40
CA GLU A 235 -17.33 -13.27 -20.40
C GLU A 235 -16.08 -12.97 -21.24
N PHE A 236 -16.21 -13.00 -22.57
CA PHE A 236 -15.15 -12.70 -23.51
C PHE A 236 -15.35 -11.31 -24.10
N ARG A 237 -14.38 -10.41 -23.91
CA ARG A 237 -14.37 -9.06 -24.47
C ARG A 237 -13.02 -8.78 -25.12
N PHE A 238 -13.01 -8.02 -26.21
CA PHE A 238 -11.76 -7.54 -26.77
C PHE A 238 -11.92 -6.14 -27.36
N THR A 239 -10.82 -5.41 -27.39
CA THR A 239 -10.64 -4.19 -28.17
C THR A 239 -9.46 -4.38 -29.10
N ARG A 240 -9.44 -3.66 -30.22
CA ARG A 240 -8.37 -3.73 -31.20
C ARG A 240 -7.79 -2.35 -31.46
N GLU A 241 -6.48 -2.24 -31.35
CA GLU A 241 -5.71 -1.03 -31.63
C GLU A 241 -4.71 -1.35 -32.74
N GLY A 242 -5.01 -0.93 -33.96
CA GLY A 242 -4.23 -1.32 -35.14
C GLY A 242 -4.26 -2.84 -35.34
N THR A 243 -3.10 -3.49 -35.23
CA THR A 243 -2.94 -4.94 -35.33
C THR A 243 -2.88 -5.66 -33.99
N LEU A 244 -3.01 -4.92 -32.88
CA LEU A 244 -2.97 -5.47 -31.53
C LEU A 244 -4.38 -5.74 -31.01
N ASN A 245 -4.65 -6.99 -30.65
CA ASN A 245 -5.88 -7.39 -29.98
C ASN A 245 -5.64 -7.44 -28.47
N MET A 246 -6.34 -6.57 -27.72
CA MET A 246 -6.36 -6.60 -26.27
C MET A 246 -7.61 -7.36 -25.81
N ILE A 247 -7.40 -8.55 -25.29
CA ILE A 247 -8.46 -9.51 -24.96
C ILE A 247 -8.60 -9.61 -23.45
N ARG A 248 -9.84 -9.63 -22.97
CA ARG A 248 -10.21 -9.78 -21.57
C ARG A 248 -11.16 -10.96 -21.43
N ILE A 249 -10.84 -11.86 -20.50
CA ILE A 249 -11.66 -13.04 -20.19
C ILE A 249 -12.03 -13.00 -18.71
N GLY A 250 -13.32 -12.95 -18.43
CA GLY A 250 -13.86 -12.77 -17.09
C GLY A 250 -13.39 -11.45 -16.45
N VAL A 251 -13.10 -11.51 -15.15
CA VAL A 251 -12.78 -10.32 -14.34
C VAL A 251 -11.29 -9.96 -14.31
N SER A 252 -10.40 -10.86 -14.71
CA SER A 252 -8.95 -10.73 -14.41
C SER A 252 -8.00 -11.05 -15.55
N GLU A 253 -8.37 -11.98 -16.43
CA GLU A 253 -7.44 -12.44 -17.46
C GLU A 253 -7.33 -11.41 -18.58
N ARG A 254 -6.09 -11.11 -18.98
CA ARG A 254 -5.75 -10.13 -20.01
C ARG A 254 -4.67 -10.69 -20.91
N PHE A 255 -4.84 -10.49 -22.22
CA PHE A 255 -3.91 -10.95 -23.25
C PHE A 255 -3.75 -9.88 -24.32
N GLU A 256 -2.54 -9.76 -24.84
CA GLU A 256 -2.21 -8.91 -25.97
C GLU A 256 -1.68 -9.78 -27.11
N ILE A 257 -2.47 -9.95 -28.17
CA ILE A 257 -2.17 -10.86 -29.28
C ILE A 257 -2.21 -10.06 -30.59
N THR A 258 -1.11 -10.09 -31.34
CA THR A 258 -1.04 -9.44 -32.65
C THR A 258 -1.72 -10.28 -33.72
N ASP A 259 -2.21 -9.61 -34.78
CA ASP A 259 -2.74 -10.30 -35.96
C ASP A 259 -1.68 -11.19 -36.61
N GLU A 260 -0.43 -10.75 -36.69
CA GLU A 260 0.72 -11.54 -37.18
C GLU A 260 0.86 -12.85 -36.40
N LEU A 261 0.73 -12.82 -35.07
CA LEU A 261 0.79 -14.05 -34.28
C LEU A 261 -0.41 -14.95 -34.57
N ALA A 262 -1.62 -14.39 -34.66
CA ALA A 262 -2.82 -15.17 -34.94
C ALA A 262 -2.78 -15.79 -36.36
N LEU A 263 -2.42 -15.00 -37.38
CA LEU A 263 -2.45 -15.37 -38.80
C LEU A 263 -1.18 -16.09 -39.27
N GLY A 264 -0.01 -15.77 -38.69
CA GLY A 264 1.30 -16.30 -39.07
C GLY A 264 1.95 -15.61 -40.27
N GLU A 265 1.73 -14.30 -40.44
CA GLU A 265 2.19 -13.48 -41.57
C GLU A 265 3.17 -12.39 -41.13
#